data_AF-A0A947S379-F1
#
_entry.id   AF-A0A947S379-F1
#
_cell.length_a   1.000
_cell.length_b   1.000
_cell.length_c   1.000
_cell.angle_alpha   90.00
_cell.angle_beta   90.00
_cell.angle_gamma   90.00
#
_symmetry.space_group_name_H-M   'P 1'
#
loop_
_entity.id
_entity.type
_entity.pdbx_description
1 polymer ?
#
loop_
_entity_poly.entity_id
_entity_poly.type
_entity_poly.pdbx_seq_one_letter_code
_entity_poly.pdbx_strand_id
1 'polypeptide(L)' 'LAFFSLVFYLSLIFVSHRDISRYSLPMIPFIIIGFENAIQKKEFKIAFYLTLLPIYLYTINFIAGNTLAIADWAPFL' A
#
# COMPACT_ATOMS: atom_id res chain seq x y z
N LEU A 1 16.23 5.62 10.83
CA LEU A 1 15.31 5.34 9.70
C LEU A 1 15.25 3.86 9.36
N ALA A 2 16.35 3.26 8.90
CA ALA A 2 16.40 1.84 8.50
C ALA A 2 15.94 0.85 9.58
N PHE A 3 16.33 1.07 10.85
CA PHE A 3 15.91 0.21 11.96
C PHE A 3 14.39 0.22 12.19
N PHE A 4 13.77 1.41 12.19
CA PHE A 4 12.31 1.53 12.30
C PHE A 4 11.61 0.81 11.16
N SER A 5 12.02 1.06 9.91
CA SER A 5 11.40 0.44 8.73
C SER A 5 11.56 -1.07 8.72
N LEU A 6 12.71 -1.59 9.16
CA LEU A 6 12.98 -3.02 9.25
C LEU A 6 12.11 -3.69 10.32
N VAL A 7 12.08 -3.14 11.54
CA VAL A 7 11.26 -3.67 12.63
C VAL A 7 9.77 -3.63 12.25
N PHE A 8 9.31 -2.52 11.68
CA PHE A 8 7.93 -2.39 11.22
C PHE A 8 7.59 -3.39 10.11
N TYR A 9 8.45 -3.53 9.10
CA TYR A 9 8.26 -4.51 8.03
C TYR A 9 8.22 -5.95 8.56
N LEU A 10 9.16 -6.32 9.43
CA LEU A 10 9.19 -7.65 10.02
C LEU A 10 7.93 -7.92 10.83
N SER A 11 7.42 -6.94 11.58
CA SER A 11 6.18 -7.08 12.32
C SER A 11 4.96 -7.29 11.41
N LEU A 12 4.91 -6.62 10.23
CA LEU A 12 3.83 -6.78 9.26
C LEU A 12 3.75 -8.20 8.68
N ILE A 13 4.87 -8.91 8.53
CA ILE A 13 4.88 -10.29 8.01
C ILE A 13 4.06 -11.24 8.90
N PHE A 14 3.95 -10.94 10.21
CA PHE A 14 3.19 -11.75 11.16
C PHE A 14 1.71 -11.33 11.27
N VAL A 15 1.26 -10.32 10.52
CA VAL A 15 -0.13 -9.86 10.53
C VAL A 15 -0.91 -10.57 9.42
N SER A 16 -1.74 -11.55 9.80
CA SER A 16 -2.66 -12.22 8.86
C SER A 16 -3.95 -11.40 8.72
N HIS A 17 -3.91 -10.36 7.89
CA HIS A 17 -5.07 -9.52 7.60
C HIS A 17 -5.23 -9.29 6.10
N ARG A 18 -6.47 -9.35 5.61
CA ARG A 18 -6.80 -9.17 4.18
C ARG A 18 -6.34 -7.81 3.65
N ASP A 19 -6.40 -6.78 4.49
CA ASP A 19 -6.02 -5.41 4.16
C ASP A 19 -4.59 -5.04 4.60
N ILE A 20 -3.65 -5.99 4.58
CA ILE A 20 -2.25 -5.77 4.98
C ILE A 20 -1.60 -4.58 4.26
N SER A 21 -2.00 -4.33 3.00
CA SER A 21 -1.52 -3.19 2.21
C SER A 21 -1.80 -1.85 2.89
N ARG A 22 -2.95 -1.69 3.57
CA ARG A 22 -3.28 -0.46 4.30
C ARG A 22 -2.41 -0.28 5.54
N TYR A 23 -2.08 -1.37 6.21
CA TYR A 23 -1.18 -1.35 7.38
C TYR A 23 0.27 -1.07 7.00
N SER A 24 0.65 -1.25 5.74
CA SER A 24 1.97 -0.88 5.22
C SER A 24 2.15 0.62 4.91
N LEU A 25 1.08 1.42 4.91
CA LEU A 25 1.14 2.86 4.56
C LEU A 25 2.19 3.68 5.36
N PRO A 26 2.40 3.44 6.67
CA PRO A 26 3.46 4.13 7.41
C PRO A 26 4.88 3.89 6.86
N MET A 27 5.10 2.85 6.06
CA MET A 27 6.41 2.57 5.44
C MET A 27 6.75 3.49 4.27
N ILE A 28 5.74 4.07 3.61
CA ILE A 28 5.90 4.83 2.37
C ILE A 28 6.97 5.93 2.43
N PRO A 29 6.98 6.85 3.42
CA PRO A 29 8.01 7.89 3.47
C PRO A 29 9.43 7.30 3.55
N PHE A 30 9.61 6.19 4.25
CA PHE A 30 10.92 5.55 4.39
C PHE A 30 11.37 4.84 3.12
N ILE A 31 10.44 4.24 2.38
CA ILE A 31 10.72 3.64 1.07
C ILE A 31 11.12 4.74 0.08
N ILE A 32 10.40 5.88 0.07
CA ILE A 32 10.71 7.00 -0.84
C ILE A 32 12.11 7.55 -0.57
N ILE A 33 12.46 7.78 0.70
CA ILE A 33 13.80 8.26 1.09
C ILE A 33 14.86 7.21 0.78
N GLY A 34 14.63 5.94 1.13
CA GLY A 34 15.61 4.86 0.94
C GLY A 34 15.90 4.54 -0.53
N PHE A 35 14.92 4.74 -1.41
CA PHE A 35 15.05 4.48 -2.85
C PHE A 35 15.12 5.76 -3.68
N GLU A 36 15.42 6.92 -3.09
CA GLU A 36 15.46 8.22 -3.78
C GLU A 36 16.28 8.15 -5.09
N ASN A 37 17.50 7.62 -5.01
CA ASN A 37 18.39 7.50 -6.17
C ASN A 37 17.82 6.61 -7.30
N ALA A 38 16.96 5.64 -6.97
CA ALA A 38 16.28 4.81 -7.97
C ALA A 38 15.04 5.53 -8.53
N ILE A 39 14.25 6.17 -7.67
CA ILE A 39 13.03 6.89 -8.03
C ILE A 39 13.33 8.11 -8.93
N GLN A 40 14.46 8.77 -8.72
CA GLN A 40 14.84 9.94 -9.51
C GLN A 40 15.24 9.61 -10.95
N LYS A 41 15.55 8.36 -11.26
CA LYS A 41 15.92 7.90 -12.61
C LYS A 41 14.79 8.09 -13.60
N LYS A 42 15.13 8.50 -14.82
CA LYS A 42 14.15 8.75 -15.90
C LYS A 42 13.37 7.48 -16.23
N GLU A 43 14.05 6.34 -16.25
CA GLU A 43 13.51 5.02 -16.54
C GLU A 43 12.45 4.62 -15.50
N PHE A 44 12.72 4.87 -14.22
CA PHE A 44 11.75 4.63 -13.15
C PHE A 44 10.52 5.51 -13.31
N LYS A 45 10.71 6.81 -13.58
CA LYS A 45 9.59 7.74 -13.79
C LYS A 45 8.72 7.33 -14.97
N ILE A 46 9.32 6.95 -16.10
CA ILE A 46 8.58 6.47 -17.28
C ILE A 46 7.78 5.21 -16.93
N ALA A 47 8.41 4.21 -16.30
CA ALA A 47 7.73 2.99 -15.88
C ALA A 47 6.58 3.30 -14.91
N PHE A 48 6.81 4.17 -13.92
CA PHE A 48 5.81 4.58 -12.95
C PHE A 48 4.60 5.24 -13.62
N TYR A 49 4.82 6.21 -14.51
CA TYR A 49 3.73 6.87 -15.24
C TYR A 49 2.94 5.90 -16.13
N LEU A 50 3.61 4.96 -16.78
CA LEU A 50 2.96 3.91 -17.56
C LEU A 50 2.07 3.01 -16.67
N THR A 51 2.55 2.69 -15.47
CA THR A 51 1.82 1.85 -14.51
C THR A 51 0.69 2.56 -13.75
N LEU A 52 0.64 3.90 -13.75
CA LEU A 52 -0.44 4.62 -13.07
C LEU A 52 -1.82 4.29 -13.63
N LEU A 53 -1.93 4.12 -14.96
CA LEU A 53 -3.19 3.77 -15.60
C LEU A 53 -3.73 2.40 -15.12
N PRO A 54 -2.97 1.29 -15.18
CA PRO A 54 -3.45 0.02 -14.66
C PRO A 54 -3.67 0.05 -13.14
N ILE A 55 -2.86 0.78 -12.36
CA ILE A 55 -3.09 0.96 -10.91
C ILE A 55 -4.45 1.64 -10.66
N TYR A 56 -4.78 2.68 -11.41
CA TYR A 56 -6.04 3.40 -11.28
C TYR A 56 -7.24 2.51 -11.62
N LEU A 57 -7.19 1.79 -12.75
CA LEU A 57 -8.24 0.87 -13.16
C LEU A 57 -8.42 -0.29 -12.15
N TYR A 58 -7.31 -0.86 -11.65
CA TYR A 58 -7.35 -1.84 -10.58
C TYR A 58 -7.99 -1.28 -9.31
N THR A 59 -7.64 -0.04 -8.94
CA THR A 59 -8.19 0.61 -7.74
C THR A 59 -9.69 0.79 -7.84
N ILE A 60 -10.21 1.21 -9.00
CA ILE A 60 -11.66 1.30 -9.23
C ILE A 60 -12.33 -0.06 -9.05
N ASN A 61 -11.78 -1.12 -9.65
CA ASN A 61 -12.33 -2.46 -9.53
C ASN A 61 -12.29 -2.97 -8.08
N PHE A 62 -11.17 -2.76 -7.39
CA PHE A 62 -10.99 -3.13 -5.99
C PHE A 62 -12.00 -2.42 -5.08
N ILE A 63 -12.22 -1.11 -5.28
CA ILE A 63 -13.20 -0.34 -4.51
C ILE A 63 -14.62 -0.82 -4.81
N ALA A 64 -14.95 -1.06 -6.08
CA ALA A 64 -16.27 -1.56 -6.47
C ALA A 64 -16.59 -2.93 -5.87
N GLY A 65 -15.57 -3.80 -5.73
CA GLY A 65 -15.68 -5.10 -5.07
C GLY A 65 -15.54 -5.08 -3.55
N ASN A 66 -15.12 -3.95 -2.96
CA ASN A 66 -15.00 -3.78 -1.51
C ASN A 66 -16.36 -3.38 -0.91
N THR A 67 -17.37 -4.22 -1.13
CA THR A 67 -18.67 -4.12 -0.48
C THR A 67 -18.56 -4.70 0.93
N LEU A 68 -18.96 -3.93 1.94
CA LEU A 68 -19.07 -4.46 3.30
C LEU A 68 -20.23 -5.47 3.31
N ALA A 69 -19.99 -6.68 3.79
CA ALA A 69 -21.02 -7.71 3.92
C ALA A 69 -22.08 -7.38 4.98
N ILE A 70 -21.83 -6.38 5.83
CA ILE A 70 -22.69 -5.98 6.93
C ILE A 70 -23.07 -4.53 6.72
N ALA A 71 -24.31 -4.32 6.27
CA ALA A 71 -24.91 -2.99 6.13
C ALA A 71 -25.34 -2.40 7.49
N ASP A 72 -25.54 -3.26 8.50
CA ASP A 72 -26.01 -2.86 9.82
C ASP A 72 -25.06 -3.33 10.92
N TRP A 73 -24.41 -2.36 11.56
CA TRP A 73 -23.49 -2.57 12.67
C TRP A 73 -24.18 -2.52 14.04
N ALA A 74 -25.49 -2.23 14.09
CA ALA A 74 -26.26 -2.20 15.34
C ALA A 74 -26.14 -3.46 16.22
N PRO A 75 -25.96 -4.69 15.69
CA PRO A 75 -25.76 -5.88 16.52
C PRO A 75 -24.38 -6.00 17.19
N PHE A 76 -23.41 -5.16 16.82
CA PHE A 76 -22.01 -5.23 17.29
C PHE A 76 -21.56 -3.97 18.06
N LEU A 77 -22.49 -3.06 18.33
CA LEU A 77 -22.34 -1.87 19.18
C LEU A 77 -22.85 -2.18 20.60
#